data_AF-A0A7J6RMZ3-F1
#
_entry.id   AF-A0A7J6RMZ3-F1
#
_cell.length_a   1.000
_cell.length_b   1.000
_cell.length_c   1.000
_cell.angle_alpha   90.00
_cell.angle_beta   90.00
_cell.angle_gamma   90.00
#
_symmetry.space_group_name_H-M   'P 1'
#
loop_
_entity.id
_entity.type
_entity.pdbx_description
1 polymer ?
#
loop_
_entity_poly.entity_id
_entity_poly.type
_entity_poly.pdbx_seq_one_letter_code
_entity_poly.pdbx_strand_id
1 'polypeptide(L)'
;GYSRNSQRWADREALAHALVGDMAAATTDVLVPVILCGEDSFMKALKGSTRDKTTRHFIGLAELDTSIIVFPRSPSAEALKNAVDEVPPRIRRRVSVAEGYSDPHPGLSSSRIRAAIAESSGLEAPGVDHSLLAFIRERKLYQQ
;
A
#
# COMPACT_ATOMS: atom_id res chain seq x y z
N GLY A 1 56.63 1.49 4.27
CA GLY A 1 55.54 2.06 5.07
C GLY A 1 54.25 1.46 4.60
N TYR A 2 53.62 0.61 5.42
CA TYR A 2 52.32 0.00 5.11
C TYR A 2 51.22 0.75 5.88
N SER A 3 50.16 1.03 5.13
CA SER A 3 49.09 2.00 5.40
C SER A 3 48.28 1.71 6.67
N ARG A 4 48.08 2.76 7.49
CA ARG A 4 47.22 2.85 8.69
C ARG A 4 45.70 2.67 8.43
N ASN A 5 45.27 2.06 7.32
CA ASN A 5 43.86 2.05 6.91
C ASN A 5 43.15 0.68 6.97
N SER A 6 43.79 -0.42 7.39
CA SER A 6 43.12 -1.73 7.49
C SER A 6 42.46 -2.01 8.84
N GLN A 7 42.77 -1.24 9.90
CA GLN A 7 42.26 -1.43 11.27
C GLN A 7 40.93 -0.69 11.55
N ARG A 8 40.05 -0.51 10.56
CA ARG A 8 38.82 0.30 10.75
C ARG A 8 37.54 -0.41 10.34
N TRP A 9 37.59 -1.54 9.63
CA TRP A 9 36.36 -2.17 9.13
C TRP A 9 35.66 -3.04 10.18
N ALA A 10 36.40 -3.93 10.84
CA ALA A 10 35.85 -4.80 11.89
C ALA A 10 35.27 -4.00 13.07
N ASP A 11 35.95 -2.94 13.49
CA ASP A 11 35.46 -2.05 14.56
C ASP A 11 34.23 -1.24 14.13
N ARG A 12 34.09 -0.93 12.83
CA ARG A 12 32.90 -0.29 12.27
C ARG A 12 31.72 -1.24 12.16
N GLU A 13 31.95 -2.50 11.78
CA GLU A 13 30.93 -3.55 11.76
C GLU A 13 30.42 -3.85 13.18
N ALA A 14 31.32 -3.96 14.16
CA ALA A 14 30.93 -4.16 15.56
C ALA A 14 30.10 -3.00 16.10
N LEU A 15 30.47 -1.76 15.78
CA LEU A 15 29.69 -0.56 16.13
C LEU A 15 28.33 -0.53 15.42
N ALA A 16 28.26 -0.91 14.15
CA ALA A 16 27.00 -0.99 13.41
C ALA A 16 26.07 -2.06 13.99
N HIS A 17 26.60 -3.23 14.35
CA HIS A 17 25.82 -4.29 14.99
C HIS A 17 25.33 -3.90 16.39
N ALA A 18 26.15 -3.20 17.18
CA ALA A 18 25.74 -2.66 18.47
C ALA A 18 24.62 -1.63 18.31
N LEU A 19 24.75 -0.70 17.36
CA LEU A 19 23.71 0.29 17.05
C LEU A 19 22.41 -0.37 16.55
N VAL A 20 22.50 -1.41 15.73
CA VAL A 20 21.32 -2.19 15.29
C VAL A 20 20.67 -2.92 16.47
N GLY A 21 21.47 -3.46 17.39
CA GLY A 21 20.98 -4.08 18.63
C GLY A 21 20.29 -3.08 19.56
N ASP A 22 20.88 -1.90 19.74
CA ASP A 22 20.33 -0.82 20.56
C ASP A 22 19.08 -0.20 19.92
N MET A 23 19.04 -0.09 18.58
CA MET A 23 17.84 0.30 17.84
C MET A 23 16.73 -0.75 17.97
N ALA A 24 17.06 -2.05 17.89
CA ALA A 24 16.11 -3.14 18.08
C ALA A 24 15.58 -3.23 19.52
N ALA A 25 16.41 -2.89 20.51
CA ALA A 25 16.01 -2.83 21.92
C ALA A 25 15.19 -1.57 22.26
N ALA A 26 15.46 -0.44 21.60
CA ALA A 26 14.68 0.80 21.73
C ALA A 26 13.34 0.74 20.98
N THR A 27 13.24 -0.04 19.90
CA THR A 27 12.00 -0.31 19.17
C THR A 27 11.16 -1.41 19.84
N THR A 28 10.83 -1.19 21.11
CA THR A 28 9.47 -1.56 21.57
C THR A 28 8.52 -0.40 21.25
N ASP A 29 8.70 0.22 20.08
CA ASP A 29 7.76 1.18 19.55
C ASP A 29 6.46 0.42 19.33
N VAL A 30 5.39 0.90 19.96
CA VAL A 30 4.05 0.42 19.73
C VAL A 30 3.78 0.58 18.24
N LEU A 31 3.85 -0.52 17.48
CA LEU A 31 3.51 -0.54 16.07
C LEU A 31 2.01 -0.29 15.96
N VAL A 32 1.63 0.97 15.81
CA VAL A 32 0.24 1.35 15.58
C VAL A 32 -0.11 0.91 14.16
N PRO A 33 -1.06 -0.02 13.98
CA PRO A 33 -1.46 -0.44 12.64
C PRO A 33 -2.02 0.77 11.88
N VAL A 34 -1.81 0.79 10.57
CA VAL A 34 -2.36 1.80 9.65
C VAL A 34 -3.04 1.08 8.51
N ILE A 35 -4.21 1.56 8.12
CA ILE A 35 -4.93 1.04 6.96
C ILE A 35 -4.47 1.80 5.73
N LEU A 36 -3.96 1.07 4.74
CA LEU A 36 -3.62 1.61 3.42
C LEU A 36 -4.73 1.24 2.44
N CYS A 37 -5.28 2.22 1.73
CA CYS A 37 -6.30 1.95 0.72
C CYS A 37 -6.21 2.90 -0.48
N GLY A 38 -6.61 2.42 -1.65
CA GLY A 38 -6.75 3.27 -2.83
C GLY A 38 -8.03 4.11 -2.78
N GLU A 39 -8.03 5.22 -3.52
CA GLU A 39 -9.18 6.13 -3.71
C GLU A 39 -10.47 5.36 -4.02
N ASP A 40 -10.44 4.38 -4.94
CA ASP A 40 -11.62 3.59 -5.32
C ASP A 40 -12.27 2.86 -4.13
N SER A 41 -11.46 2.30 -3.23
CA SER A 41 -11.94 1.59 -2.03
C SER A 41 -12.49 2.57 -1.00
N PHE A 42 -11.83 3.72 -0.83
CA PHE A 42 -12.28 4.78 0.04
C PHE A 42 -13.63 5.38 -0.41
N MET A 43 -13.78 5.69 -1.70
CA MET A 43 -15.02 6.20 -2.27
C MET A 43 -16.17 5.18 -2.17
N LYS A 44 -15.88 3.89 -2.32
CA LYS A 44 -16.87 2.81 -2.09
C LYS A 44 -17.29 2.73 -0.64
N ALA A 45 -16.36 2.92 0.30
CA ALA A 45 -16.71 3.00 1.71
C ALA A 45 -17.64 4.18 1.97
N LEU A 46 -17.30 5.38 1.45
CA LEU A 46 -18.10 6.61 1.59
C LEU A 46 -19.53 6.50 1.07
N LYS A 47 -19.69 6.00 -0.17
CA LYS A 47 -21.00 5.94 -0.83
C LYS A 47 -21.97 4.96 -0.16
N GLY A 48 -21.47 4.05 0.67
CA GLY A 48 -22.22 2.89 1.11
C GLY A 48 -22.49 1.95 -0.08
N SER A 49 -22.47 0.65 0.18
CA SER A 49 -22.87 -0.31 -0.85
C SER A 49 -24.39 -0.25 -1.02
N THR A 50 -24.88 0.06 -2.22
CA THR A 50 -26.31 -0.13 -2.57
C THR A 50 -26.75 -1.60 -2.49
N ARG A 51 -25.79 -2.53 -2.42
CA ARG A 51 -26.01 -3.98 -2.34
C ARG A 51 -25.94 -4.55 -0.92
N ASP A 52 -25.73 -3.72 0.09
CA ASP A 52 -25.63 -4.18 1.46
C ASP A 52 -26.47 -3.30 2.39
N LYS A 53 -27.50 -3.89 3.00
CA LYS A 53 -28.37 -3.22 3.99
C LYS A 53 -27.64 -2.92 5.31
N THR A 54 -26.34 -3.14 5.34
CA THR A 54 -25.49 -2.79 6.46
C THR A 54 -24.51 -1.72 6.03
N THR A 55 -24.72 -0.52 6.54
CA THR A 55 -23.82 0.64 6.64
C THR A 55 -22.49 0.33 7.37
N ARG A 56 -22.04 -0.94 7.37
CA ARG A 56 -20.95 -1.50 8.17
C ARG A 56 -19.55 -1.10 7.73
N HIS A 57 -19.32 -0.62 6.50
CA HIS A 57 -17.96 -0.22 6.10
C HIS A 57 -17.52 1.11 6.74
N PHE A 58 -18.42 2.07 6.87
CA PHE A 58 -18.13 3.30 7.61
C PHE A 58 -18.28 3.11 9.12
N ILE A 59 -19.25 2.33 9.59
CA ILE A 59 -19.35 1.96 11.01
C ILE A 59 -18.08 1.21 11.45
N GLY A 60 -17.58 0.27 10.63
CA GLY A 60 -16.33 -0.44 10.89
C GLY A 60 -15.12 0.50 10.89
N LEU A 61 -14.94 1.37 9.89
CA LEU A 61 -13.82 2.34 9.90
C LEU A 61 -13.95 3.40 11.02
N ALA A 62 -15.18 3.73 11.42
CA ALA A 62 -15.45 4.61 12.56
C ALA A 62 -15.10 3.96 13.90
N GLU A 63 -15.37 2.66 14.04
CA GLU A 63 -15.08 1.82 15.20
C GLU A 63 -13.60 1.48 15.33
N LEU A 64 -12.87 1.40 14.20
CA LEU A 64 -11.43 1.17 14.20
C LEU A 64 -10.72 2.44 14.70
N ASP A 65 -10.04 2.37 15.85
CA ASP A 65 -9.14 3.44 16.34
C ASP A 65 -7.80 3.35 15.61
N THR A 66 -7.85 3.54 14.29
CA THR A 66 -6.72 3.30 13.39
C THR A 66 -6.61 4.41 12.36
N SER A 67 -5.39 4.83 12.07
CA SER A 67 -5.09 5.80 11.01
C SER A 67 -5.32 5.16 9.64
N ILE A 68 -5.80 5.95 8.68
CA ILE A 68 -6.10 5.53 7.31
C ILE A 68 -5.33 6.44 6.36
N ILE A 69 -4.53 5.85 5.47
CA ILE A 69 -3.84 6.57 4.39
C ILE A 69 -4.49 6.18 3.06
N VAL A 70 -4.99 7.19 2.35
CA VAL A 70 -5.67 7.01 1.06
C VAL A 70 -4.76 7.44 -0.07
N PHE A 71 -4.52 6.52 -1.01
CA PHE A 71 -3.68 6.75 -2.18
C PHE A 71 -4.53 7.23 -3.36
N PRO A 72 -4.27 8.44 -3.90
CA PRO A 72 -5.03 8.98 -5.02
C PRO A 72 -4.73 8.22 -6.32
N ARG A 73 -5.73 8.12 -7.21
CA ARG A 73 -5.58 7.56 -8.57
C ARG A 73 -5.13 8.61 -9.58
N SER A 74 -5.33 9.88 -9.26
CA SER A 74 -4.95 11.04 -10.07
C SER A 74 -3.91 11.90 -9.33
N PRO A 75 -2.95 12.51 -10.03
CA PRO A 75 -1.99 13.44 -9.43
C PRO A 75 -2.63 14.61 -8.68
N SER A 76 -3.83 15.03 -9.07
CA SER A 76 -4.48 16.22 -8.51
C SER A 76 -4.99 16.02 -7.07
N ALA A 77 -5.34 14.80 -6.64
CA ALA A 77 -5.88 14.47 -5.30
C ALA A 77 -7.05 15.36 -4.77
N GLU A 78 -7.47 16.43 -5.47
CA GLU A 78 -8.47 17.41 -5.02
C GLU A 78 -9.83 16.78 -4.82
N ALA A 79 -10.26 15.94 -5.78
CA ALA A 79 -11.51 15.20 -5.67
C ALA A 79 -11.54 14.29 -4.42
N LEU A 80 -10.42 13.66 -4.11
CA LEU A 80 -10.27 12.82 -2.93
C LEU A 80 -10.27 13.66 -1.64
N LYS A 81 -9.61 14.82 -1.62
CA LYS A 81 -9.65 15.76 -0.48
C LYS A 81 -11.08 16.22 -0.19
N ASN A 82 -11.84 16.61 -1.22
CA ASN A 82 -13.24 16.98 -1.07
C ASN A 82 -14.08 15.83 -0.51
N ALA A 83 -13.82 14.59 -0.95
CA ALA A 83 -14.50 13.41 -0.41
C ALA A 83 -14.13 13.12 1.06
N VAL A 84 -12.89 13.39 1.47
CA VAL A 84 -12.48 13.33 2.89
C VAL A 84 -13.24 14.36 3.72
N ASP A 85 -13.61 15.50 3.15
CA ASP A 85 -14.43 16.50 3.84
C ASP A 85 -15.90 16.13 4.01
N GLU A 86 -16.37 15.07 3.36
CA GLU A 86 -17.69 14.49 3.61
C GLU A 86 -17.68 13.49 4.79
N VAL A 87 -16.49 13.08 5.24
CA VAL A 87 -16.30 12.14 6.35
C VAL A 87 -16.69 12.80 7.69
N PRO A 88 -17.41 12.08 8.59
CA PRO A 88 -17.67 12.56 9.95
C PRO A 88 -16.38 13.01 10.68
N PRO A 89 -16.38 14.15 11.40
CA PRO A 89 -15.15 14.74 11.97
C PRO A 89 -14.30 13.79 12.83
N ARG A 90 -14.94 12.88 13.60
CA ARG A 90 -14.27 11.89 14.45
C ARG A 90 -13.39 10.91 13.67
N ILE A 91 -13.75 10.64 12.42
CA ILE A 91 -13.05 9.72 11.51
C ILE A 91 -12.10 10.53 10.62
N ARG A 92 -12.54 11.69 10.13
CA ARG A 92 -11.76 12.56 9.25
C ARG A 92 -10.37 12.87 9.80
N ARG A 93 -10.26 13.13 11.11
CA ARG A 93 -8.97 13.40 11.80
C ARG A 93 -7.96 12.25 11.69
N ARG A 94 -8.39 11.05 11.32
CA ARG A 94 -7.58 9.83 11.17
C ARG A 94 -7.35 9.47 9.70
N VAL A 95 -7.93 10.23 8.77
CA VAL A 95 -7.78 10.00 7.33
C VAL A 95 -6.76 10.99 6.80
N SER A 96 -5.75 10.48 6.11
CA SER A 96 -4.75 11.29 5.42
C SER A 96 -4.69 10.89 3.95
N VAL A 97 -4.56 11.87 3.08
CA VAL A 97 -4.32 11.64 1.65
C VAL A 97 -2.80 11.56 1.44
N ALA A 98 -2.33 10.56 0.71
CA ALA A 98 -0.93 10.42 0.36
C ALA A 98 -0.54 11.47 -0.70
N GLU A 99 -0.26 12.69 -0.27
CA GLU A 99 0.14 13.78 -1.16
C GLU A 99 1.48 13.49 -1.84
N GLY A 100 1.58 13.84 -3.14
CA GLY A 100 2.78 13.55 -3.94
C GLY A 100 2.89 12.10 -4.43
N TYR A 101 2.02 11.19 -3.98
CA TYR A 101 1.90 9.87 -4.59
C TYR A 101 1.31 10.00 -6.00
N SER A 102 2.00 9.46 -6.98
CA SER A 102 1.48 9.20 -8.32
C SER A 102 1.53 7.69 -8.55
N ASP A 103 0.41 7.11 -8.98
CA ASP A 103 0.38 5.71 -9.40
C ASP A 103 1.43 5.50 -10.51
N PRO A 104 2.46 4.66 -10.30
CA PRO A 104 3.51 4.43 -11.30
C PRO A 104 2.96 3.69 -12.53
N HIS A 105 1.79 3.07 -12.43
CA HIS A 105 1.11 2.39 -13.52
C HIS A 105 -0.35 2.86 -13.62
N PRO A 106 -0.59 4.10 -14.11
CA PRO A 106 -1.93 4.66 -14.18
C PRO A 106 -2.93 3.73 -14.89
N GLY A 107 -4.01 3.42 -14.20
CA GLY A 107 -5.07 2.56 -14.75
C GLY A 107 -4.73 1.07 -14.79
N LEU A 108 -3.62 0.63 -14.19
CA LEU A 108 -3.42 -0.79 -13.89
C LEU A 108 -4.47 -1.24 -12.87
N SER A 109 -5.06 -2.40 -13.12
CA SER A 109 -6.06 -3.00 -12.24
C SER A 109 -6.09 -4.51 -12.46
N SER A 110 -6.51 -5.26 -11.45
CA SER A 110 -6.65 -6.71 -11.56
C SER A 110 -7.59 -7.13 -12.69
N SER A 111 -8.63 -6.33 -12.99
CA SER A 111 -9.53 -6.61 -14.12
C SER A 111 -8.83 -6.51 -15.47
N ARG A 112 -7.99 -5.48 -15.68
CA ARG A 112 -7.20 -5.34 -16.92
C ARG A 112 -6.13 -6.42 -17.03
N ILE A 113 -5.50 -6.80 -15.92
CA ILE A 113 -4.52 -7.90 -15.88
C ILE A 113 -5.20 -9.21 -16.29
N ARG A 114 -6.37 -9.54 -15.74
CA ARG A 114 -7.12 -10.74 -16.12
C ARG A 114 -7.52 -10.74 -17.61
N ALA A 115 -8.02 -9.62 -18.11
CA ALA A 115 -8.36 -9.48 -19.53
C ALA A 115 -7.12 -9.71 -20.41
N ALA A 116 -5.99 -9.09 -20.07
CA ALA A 116 -4.74 -9.29 -20.79
C ALA A 116 -4.26 -10.76 -20.77
N ILE A 117 -4.37 -11.44 -19.61
CA ILE A 117 -4.02 -12.86 -19.49
C ILE A 117 -4.94 -13.76 -20.33
N ALA A 118 -6.23 -13.43 -20.42
CA ALA A 118 -7.20 -14.20 -21.19
C ALA A 118 -7.06 -13.97 -22.71
N GLU A 119 -6.82 -12.72 -23.12
CA GLU A 119 -6.68 -12.33 -24.53
C GLU A 119 -5.33 -12.71 -25.12
N SER A 120 -4.27 -12.65 -24.31
CA SER A 120 -2.94 -12.98 -24.78
C SER A 120 -2.58 -14.42 -24.44
N SER A 121 -2.27 -15.19 -25.48
CA SER A 121 -1.64 -16.51 -25.41
C SER A 121 -0.19 -16.45 -24.89
N GLY A 122 0.08 -15.64 -23.87
CA GLY A 122 1.36 -15.59 -23.16
C GLY A 122 2.10 -14.24 -23.12
N LEU A 123 1.47 -13.09 -23.37
CA LEU A 123 2.17 -11.80 -23.26
C LEU A 123 2.19 -11.26 -21.83
N GLU A 124 3.26 -10.52 -21.56
CA GLU A 124 3.58 -9.87 -20.30
C GLU A 124 2.42 -8.98 -19.85
N ALA A 125 1.83 -9.26 -18.68
CA ALA A 125 0.90 -8.32 -18.09
C ALA A 125 1.73 -7.15 -17.53
N PRO A 126 1.54 -5.91 -18.02
CA PRO A 126 2.33 -4.78 -17.57
C PRO A 126 2.20 -4.61 -16.05
N GLY A 127 3.32 -4.43 -15.36
CA GLY A 127 3.34 -4.21 -13.90
C GLY A 127 3.04 -5.45 -13.05
N VAL A 128 3.06 -6.65 -13.61
CA VAL A 128 2.99 -7.91 -12.86
C VAL A 128 4.37 -8.55 -12.83
N ASP A 129 4.84 -8.89 -11.63
CA ASP A 129 6.12 -9.57 -11.44
C ASP A 129 6.19 -10.89 -12.24
N HIS A 130 7.36 -11.17 -12.83
CA HIS A 130 7.55 -12.35 -13.67
C HIS A 130 7.31 -13.67 -12.92
N SER A 131 7.64 -13.74 -11.63
CA SER A 131 7.39 -14.94 -10.82
C SER A 131 5.89 -15.16 -10.59
N LEU A 132 5.12 -14.08 -10.40
CA LEU A 132 3.66 -14.14 -10.28
C LEU A 132 3.00 -14.54 -11.61
N LEU A 133 3.50 -14.05 -12.74
CA LEU A 133 3.05 -14.48 -14.07
C LEU A 133 3.34 -15.96 -14.32
N ALA A 134 4.52 -16.44 -13.95
CA ALA A 134 4.87 -17.86 -14.06
C ALA A 134 3.92 -18.73 -13.22
N PHE A 135 3.66 -18.33 -11.98
CA PHE A 135 2.71 -19.01 -11.09
C PHE A 135 1.28 -19.05 -11.67
N ILE A 136 0.77 -17.92 -12.18
CA ILE A 136 -0.55 -17.84 -12.82
C ILE A 136 -0.66 -18.83 -13.99
N ARG A 137 0.40 -18.92 -14.81
CA ARG A 137 0.45 -19.84 -15.96
C ARG A 137 0.49 -21.30 -15.54
N GLU A 138 1.37 -21.64 -14.60
CA GLU A 138 1.51 -23.00 -14.06
C GLU A 138 0.18 -23.50 -13.49
N ARG A 139 -0.53 -22.63 -12.77
CA ARG A 139 -1.82 -22.93 -12.14
C ARG A 139 -3.03 -22.73 -13.04
N LYS A 140 -2.83 -22.32 -14.30
CA LYS A 140 -3.90 -22.02 -15.27
C LYS A 140 -4.98 -21.08 -14.72
N LEU A 141 -4.58 -20.09 -13.91
CA LEU A 141 -5.52 -19.12 -13.36
C LEU A 141 -5.97 -18.15 -14.46
N TYR A 142 -7.25 -17.79 -14.46
CA TYR A 142 -7.84 -16.83 -15.40
C TYR A 142 -7.83 -17.23 -16.88
N GLN A 143 -7.58 -18.52 -17.19
CA GLN A 143 -7.74 -19.10 -18.52
C GLN A 143 -9.16 -19.70 -18.63
N GLN A 144 -10.11 -18.93 -19.17
CA GLN A 144 -11.45 -19.39 -19.51
C GLN A 144 -11.73 -19.19 -20.99
#